data_AF-A0A954N8I1-F1
#
_entry.id   AF-A0A954N8I1-F1
#
_cell.length_a   1.000
_cell.length_b   1.000
_cell.length_c   1.000
_cell.angle_alpha   90.00
_cell.angle_beta   90.00
_cell.angle_gamma   90.00
#
_symmetry.space_group_name_H-M   'P 1'
#
loop_
_entity.id
_entity.type
_entity.pdbx_description
1 polymer ?
#
loop_
_entity_poly.entity_id
_entity_poly.type
_entity_poly.pdbx_seq_one_letter_code
_entity_poly.pdbx_strand_id
1 'polypeptide(L)'
;MILPPILQRWRCQIMLPDPQYTALPLDFWACVRTLSQRIGYTVRGEGRVRVPTIDEIEAAFDDLGLDPAVLSRTRSGASVGNQLCSYYEHRAGVLNDVVEPLLMNATEAKRHFRRLKKQLRPTCPLPMNKQKKEKRAEAYLTCIVNMLIEAHANGATCDYDPRQLTSFTRKGLPVRTLSRRVDGAFPSVLNPTAVWEIKEYYYTTTFGSRVADGVYETLLDGMELEELRASQGVHVSHYLIVDDHYTWWTCGKSYLCRLIDMLHMGYVDEVLFGREVLTRVPELVATWVT
;
A
#
# COMPACT_ATOMS: atom_id res chain seq x y z
N MET A 1 -19.69 -15.15 13.53
CA MET A 1 -20.27 -13.80 13.60
C MET A 1 -20.49 -13.34 12.16
N ILE A 2 -21.75 -13.25 11.73
CA ILE A 2 -22.12 -13.02 10.32
C ILE A 2 -21.97 -11.51 10.05
N LEU A 3 -21.08 -11.16 9.13
CA LEU A 3 -20.89 -9.77 8.70
C LEU A 3 -22.12 -9.26 7.92
N PRO A 4 -22.44 -7.96 7.97
CA PRO A 4 -23.54 -7.35 7.22
C PRO A 4 -23.51 -7.69 5.71
N PRO A 5 -24.67 -7.77 5.03
CA PRO A 5 -24.77 -8.18 3.62
C PRO A 5 -23.97 -7.32 2.62
N ILE A 6 -23.74 -6.04 2.93
CA ILE A 6 -22.90 -5.14 2.11
C ILE A 6 -21.42 -5.56 2.11
N LEU A 7 -20.95 -6.23 3.17
CA LEU A 7 -19.59 -6.76 3.28
C LEU A 7 -19.45 -8.20 2.74
N GLN A 8 -20.56 -8.86 2.38
CA GLN A 8 -20.52 -10.21 1.79
C GLN A 8 -20.37 -10.21 0.27
N ARG A 9 -20.70 -9.10 -0.43
CA ARG A 9 -20.49 -8.97 -1.88
C ARG A 9 -19.04 -8.71 -2.27
N TRP A 10 -18.20 -8.32 -1.31
CA TRP A 10 -16.76 -8.15 -1.47
C TRP A 10 -16.05 -9.13 -0.55
N ARG A 11 -15.97 -10.41 -0.95
CA ARG A 11 -14.95 -11.31 -0.40
C ARG A 11 -13.59 -10.69 -0.72
N CYS A 12 -13.04 -9.91 0.20
CA CYS A 12 -11.61 -9.61 0.39
C CYS A 12 -10.73 -9.69 -0.88
N GLN A 13 -11.10 -8.96 -1.94
CA GLN A 13 -10.32 -8.83 -3.19
C GLN A 13 -9.72 -7.43 -3.35
N ILE A 14 -9.92 -6.56 -2.36
CA ILE A 14 -9.61 -5.11 -2.42
C ILE A 14 -8.11 -4.82 -2.54
N MET A 15 -7.26 -5.69 -2.00
CA MET A 15 -5.83 -5.42 -1.82
C MET A 15 -4.89 -6.25 -2.67
N LEU A 16 -5.46 -7.12 -3.51
CA LEU A 16 -4.71 -7.76 -4.56
C LEU A 16 -4.78 -6.85 -5.78
N PRO A 17 -3.70 -6.77 -6.58
CA PRO A 17 -3.75 -5.99 -7.78
C PRO A 17 -4.75 -6.61 -8.76
N ASP A 18 -5.59 -5.78 -9.39
CA ASP A 18 -6.55 -6.26 -10.39
C ASP A 18 -5.75 -6.83 -11.59
N PRO A 19 -5.96 -8.11 -11.97
CA PRO A 19 -5.23 -8.74 -13.06
C PRO A 19 -5.34 -8.02 -14.40
N GLN A 20 -6.35 -7.18 -14.60
CA GLN A 20 -6.49 -6.34 -15.80
C GLN A 20 -5.37 -5.30 -15.92
N TYR A 21 -4.77 -4.89 -14.80
CA TYR A 21 -3.77 -3.83 -14.76
C TYR A 21 -2.36 -4.32 -14.41
N THR A 22 -2.18 -5.53 -13.86
CA THR A 22 -0.86 -6.07 -13.47
C THR A 22 0.11 -6.33 -14.62
N ALA A 23 -0.41 -6.54 -15.83
CA ALA A 23 0.40 -6.79 -17.02
C ALA A 23 0.66 -5.51 -17.84
N LEU A 24 0.28 -4.34 -17.31
CA LEU A 24 0.42 -3.10 -18.05
C LEU A 24 1.88 -2.59 -18.06
N PRO A 25 2.33 -2.11 -19.22
CA PRO A 25 3.69 -1.66 -19.49
C PRO A 25 4.06 -0.35 -18.76
N LEU A 26 5.36 -0.08 -18.62
CA LEU A 26 5.84 1.14 -17.96
C LEU A 26 5.43 2.45 -18.67
N ASP A 27 5.24 2.43 -19.99
CA ASP A 27 4.77 3.60 -20.75
C ASP A 27 3.32 3.97 -20.40
N PHE A 28 2.45 3.00 -20.11
CA PHE A 28 1.11 3.22 -19.57
C PHE A 28 1.16 3.91 -18.21
N TRP A 29 2.00 3.41 -17.30
CA TRP A 29 2.17 4.01 -15.96
C TRP A 29 2.76 5.41 -16.01
N ALA A 30 3.64 5.68 -16.98
CA ALA A 30 4.13 7.02 -17.26
C ALA A 30 3.00 7.96 -17.72
N CYS A 31 2.08 7.48 -18.58
CA CYS A 31 0.89 8.24 -18.98
C CYS A 31 0.00 8.54 -17.76
N VAL A 32 -0.32 7.52 -16.95
CA VAL A 32 -1.15 7.67 -15.73
C VAL A 32 -0.60 8.76 -14.82
N ARG A 33 0.72 8.77 -14.58
CA ARG A 33 1.38 9.74 -13.69
C ARG A 33 1.39 11.14 -14.29
N THR A 34 1.76 11.27 -15.56
CA THR A 34 1.84 12.54 -16.29
C THR A 34 0.48 13.22 -16.39
N LEU A 35 -0.54 12.47 -16.78
CA LEU A 35 -1.92 12.95 -16.86
C LEU A 35 -2.49 13.30 -15.48
N SER A 36 -2.25 12.49 -14.45
CA SER A 36 -2.70 12.81 -13.08
C SER A 36 -2.07 14.12 -12.57
N GLN A 37 -0.80 14.36 -12.90
CA GLN A 37 -0.12 15.62 -12.57
C GLN A 37 -0.73 16.80 -13.33
N ARG A 38 -1.06 16.62 -14.61
CA ARG A 38 -1.54 17.68 -15.47
C ARG A 38 -3.01 18.06 -15.22
N ILE A 39 -3.87 17.06 -15.07
CA ILE A 39 -5.33 17.20 -14.91
C ILE A 39 -5.70 17.43 -13.43
N GLY A 40 -4.93 16.84 -12.51
CA GLY A 40 -5.17 16.85 -11.08
C GLY A 40 -5.81 15.57 -10.56
N TYR A 41 -5.46 15.21 -9.32
CA TYR A 41 -5.87 13.95 -8.68
C TYR A 41 -7.28 13.99 -8.07
N THR A 42 -7.82 15.18 -7.80
CA THR A 42 -9.08 15.35 -7.07
C THR A 42 -10.01 16.31 -7.78
N VAL A 43 -11.31 16.13 -7.55
CA VAL A 43 -12.32 17.10 -7.99
C VAL A 43 -12.33 18.26 -7.00
N ARG A 44 -12.12 19.48 -7.52
CA ARG A 44 -11.96 20.68 -6.70
C ARG A 44 -13.24 20.94 -5.90
N GLY A 45 -13.10 20.99 -4.57
CA GLY A 45 -14.20 21.30 -3.66
C GLY A 45 -15.09 20.10 -3.26
N GLU A 46 -14.95 18.95 -3.93
CA GLU A 46 -15.77 17.76 -3.63
C GLU A 46 -15.07 16.78 -2.70
N GLY A 47 -13.75 16.89 -2.54
CA GLY A 47 -12.99 16.00 -1.68
C GLY A 47 -12.94 14.55 -2.18
N ARG A 48 -13.22 14.30 -3.47
CA ARG A 48 -13.16 12.98 -4.12
C ARG A 48 -11.98 12.88 -5.08
N VAL A 49 -11.49 11.65 -5.29
CA VAL A 49 -10.54 11.32 -6.36
C VAL A 49 -11.23 11.46 -7.71
N ARG A 50 -10.57 12.13 -8.66
CA ARG A 50 -11.09 12.46 -9.99
C ARG A 50 -11.03 11.25 -10.93
N VAL A 51 -12.04 11.14 -11.80
CA VAL A 51 -12.03 10.30 -13.00
C VAL A 51 -12.01 11.23 -14.23
N PRO A 52 -10.88 11.36 -14.95
CA PRO A 52 -10.81 12.16 -16.16
C PRO A 52 -11.64 11.56 -17.30
N THR A 53 -12.27 12.41 -18.11
CA THR A 53 -12.92 11.99 -19.36
C THR A 53 -11.89 11.79 -20.48
N ILE A 54 -12.29 11.17 -21.59
CA ILE A 54 -11.41 11.03 -22.76
C ILE A 54 -11.01 12.40 -23.32
N ASP A 55 -11.96 13.34 -23.41
CA ASP A 55 -11.69 14.72 -23.87
C ASP A 55 -10.66 15.44 -22.98
N GLU A 56 -10.72 15.22 -21.66
CA GLU A 56 -9.74 15.79 -20.72
C GLU A 56 -8.35 15.18 -20.89
N ILE A 57 -8.28 13.88 -21.22
CA ILE A 57 -7.02 13.18 -21.50
C ILE A 57 -6.42 13.68 -22.82
N GLU A 58 -7.23 13.79 -23.88
CA GLU A 58 -6.79 14.31 -25.18
C GLU A 58 -6.30 15.76 -25.05
N ALA A 59 -7.08 16.62 -24.40
CA ALA A 59 -6.68 18.01 -24.16
C ALA A 59 -5.40 18.11 -23.32
N ALA A 60 -5.20 17.21 -22.36
CA ALA A 60 -3.96 17.16 -21.58
C ALA A 60 -2.76 16.68 -22.41
N PHE A 61 -2.94 15.77 -23.38
CA PHE A 61 -1.89 15.39 -24.32
C PHE A 61 -1.46 16.58 -25.18
N ASP A 62 -2.43 17.27 -25.77
CA ASP A 62 -2.18 18.43 -26.63
C ASP A 62 -1.46 19.55 -25.86
N ASP A 63 -1.93 19.87 -24.65
CA ASP A 63 -1.32 20.91 -23.81
C ASP A 63 0.12 20.57 -23.38
N LEU A 64 0.42 19.28 -23.19
CA LEU A 64 1.77 18.80 -22.89
C LEU A 64 2.67 18.69 -24.15
N GLY A 65 2.14 18.96 -25.35
CA GLY A 65 2.85 18.78 -26.62
C GLY A 65 3.11 17.32 -26.98
N LEU A 66 2.29 16.40 -26.47
CA LEU A 66 2.33 14.96 -26.76
C LEU A 66 1.40 14.63 -27.93
N ASP A 67 1.65 13.52 -28.63
CA ASP A 67 0.84 13.08 -29.78
C ASP A 67 -0.47 12.40 -29.31
N PRO A 68 -1.66 13.03 -29.45
CA PRO A 68 -2.93 12.43 -29.05
C PRO A 68 -3.31 11.21 -29.91
N ALA A 69 -2.74 11.05 -31.11
CA ALA A 69 -3.02 9.88 -31.94
C ALA A 69 -2.58 8.56 -31.27
N VAL A 70 -1.66 8.62 -30.29
CA VAL A 70 -1.29 7.48 -29.46
C VAL A 70 -2.49 6.94 -28.67
N LEU A 71 -3.43 7.79 -28.25
CA LEU A 71 -4.60 7.38 -27.45
C LEU A 71 -5.53 6.44 -28.23
N SER A 72 -5.57 6.58 -29.56
CA SER A 72 -6.36 5.72 -30.45
C SER A 72 -5.68 4.37 -30.76
N ARG A 73 -4.37 4.22 -30.47
CA ARG A 73 -3.65 2.96 -30.74
C ARG A 73 -4.20 1.84 -29.86
N THR A 74 -4.43 0.67 -30.46
CA THR A 74 -4.94 -0.50 -29.74
C THR A 74 -3.80 -1.29 -29.09
N ARG A 75 -3.95 -1.61 -27.81
CA ARG A 75 -3.10 -2.53 -27.05
C ARG A 75 -3.99 -3.50 -26.28
N SER A 76 -3.69 -4.80 -26.39
CA SER A 76 -4.42 -5.85 -25.66
C SER A 76 -5.95 -5.78 -25.84
N GLY A 77 -6.43 -5.43 -27.04
CA GLY A 77 -7.85 -5.39 -27.38
C GLY A 77 -8.61 -4.10 -27.05
N ALA A 78 -7.96 -3.08 -26.47
CA ALA A 78 -8.55 -1.76 -26.21
C ALA A 78 -7.62 -0.63 -26.67
N SER A 79 -8.17 0.54 -27.00
CA SER A 79 -7.34 1.73 -27.26
C SER A 79 -6.66 2.20 -25.97
N VAL A 80 -5.46 2.78 -26.06
CA VAL A 80 -4.75 3.36 -24.90
C VAL A 80 -5.63 4.35 -24.12
N GLY A 81 -6.39 5.21 -24.80
CA GLY A 81 -7.32 6.16 -24.17
C GLY A 81 -8.38 5.45 -23.31
N ASN A 82 -9.09 4.48 -23.87
CA ASN A 82 -10.06 3.68 -23.12
C ASN A 82 -9.44 2.92 -21.93
N GLN A 83 -8.21 2.40 -22.08
CA GLN A 83 -7.51 1.75 -20.95
C GLN A 83 -7.20 2.75 -19.83
N LEU A 84 -6.79 3.98 -20.17
CA LEU A 84 -6.55 5.04 -19.19
C LEU A 84 -7.86 5.45 -18.48
N CYS A 85 -8.95 5.69 -19.22
CA CYS A 85 -10.25 6.00 -18.63
C CYS A 85 -10.70 4.89 -17.67
N SER A 86 -10.65 3.64 -18.11
CA SER A 86 -11.04 2.48 -17.31
C SER A 86 -10.19 2.35 -16.04
N TYR A 87 -8.88 2.55 -16.15
CA TYR A 87 -8.00 2.52 -14.98
C TYR A 87 -8.27 3.68 -14.00
N TYR A 88 -8.52 4.89 -14.50
CA TYR A 88 -8.88 6.01 -13.63
C TYR A 88 -10.20 5.79 -12.90
N GLU A 89 -11.19 5.23 -13.58
CA GLU A 89 -12.47 4.85 -12.98
C GLU A 89 -12.26 3.80 -11.88
N HIS A 90 -11.51 2.73 -12.17
CA HIS A 90 -11.16 1.72 -11.19
C HIS A 90 -10.45 2.31 -9.97
N ARG A 91 -9.37 3.07 -10.19
CA ARG A 91 -8.57 3.68 -9.12
C ARG A 91 -9.41 4.62 -8.25
N ALA A 92 -10.25 5.45 -8.87
CA ALA A 92 -11.11 6.37 -8.13
C ALA A 92 -12.19 5.62 -7.35
N GLY A 93 -12.78 4.55 -7.91
CA GLY A 93 -13.76 3.71 -7.22
C GLY A 93 -13.16 3.03 -6.00
N VAL A 94 -11.99 2.39 -6.15
CA VAL A 94 -11.25 1.80 -5.02
C VAL A 94 -10.99 2.84 -3.92
N LEU A 95 -10.50 4.02 -4.30
CA LEU A 95 -10.13 5.03 -3.31
C LEU A 95 -11.34 5.68 -2.61
N ASN A 96 -12.34 6.12 -3.37
CA ASN A 96 -13.51 6.82 -2.84
C ASN A 96 -14.46 5.88 -2.08
N ASP A 97 -14.71 4.69 -2.62
CA ASP A 97 -15.81 3.86 -2.12
C ASP A 97 -15.33 2.76 -1.16
N VAL A 98 -14.02 2.48 -1.13
CA VAL A 98 -13.44 1.40 -0.32
C VAL A 98 -12.37 1.89 0.65
N VAL A 99 -11.32 2.58 0.16
CA VAL A 99 -10.18 2.97 1.02
C VAL A 99 -10.56 4.05 2.02
N GLU A 100 -11.30 5.10 1.62
CA GLU A 100 -11.73 6.16 2.54
C GLU A 100 -12.43 5.61 3.80
N PRO A 101 -13.48 4.75 3.69
CA PRO A 101 -14.14 4.17 4.85
C PRO A 101 -13.28 3.28 5.75
N LEU A 102 -12.17 2.72 5.22
CA LEU A 102 -11.29 1.82 5.96
C LEU A 102 -10.30 2.57 6.86
N LEU A 103 -9.89 3.77 6.46
CA LEU A 103 -8.96 4.59 7.22
C LEU A 103 -9.56 4.98 8.57
N MET A 104 -8.77 4.82 9.63
CA MET A 104 -9.16 5.13 11.00
C MET A 104 -8.62 6.51 11.41
N ASN A 105 -9.26 7.10 12.41
CA ASN A 105 -8.62 8.14 13.21
C ASN A 105 -7.96 7.55 14.48
N ALA A 106 -7.20 8.38 15.20
CA ALA A 106 -6.48 8.01 16.42
C ALA A 106 -7.37 7.32 17.48
N THR A 107 -8.61 7.81 17.65
CA THR A 107 -9.56 7.28 18.66
C THR A 107 -10.00 5.86 18.31
N GLU A 108 -10.28 5.62 17.03
CA GLU A 108 -10.68 4.30 16.55
C GLU A 108 -9.53 3.30 16.61
N ALA A 109 -8.34 3.69 16.14
CA ALA A 109 -7.14 2.86 16.22
C ALA A 109 -6.83 2.47 17.68
N LYS A 110 -6.89 3.45 18.61
CA LYS A 110 -6.71 3.21 20.05
C LYS A 110 -7.72 2.22 20.61
N ARG A 111 -8.98 2.27 20.16
CA ARG A 111 -10.03 1.33 20.58
C ARG A 111 -9.71 -0.09 20.12
N HIS A 112 -9.29 -0.26 18.86
CA HIS A 112 -8.89 -1.57 18.32
C HIS A 112 -7.64 -2.12 19.03
N PHE A 113 -6.62 -1.28 19.21
CA PHE A 113 -5.42 -1.62 19.97
C PHE A 113 -5.75 -2.13 21.39
N ARG A 114 -6.52 -1.37 22.16
CA ARG A 114 -6.90 -1.76 23.54
C ARG A 114 -7.68 -3.06 23.59
N ARG A 115 -8.59 -3.27 22.63
CA ARG A 115 -9.38 -4.50 22.51
C ARG A 115 -8.48 -5.69 22.26
N LEU A 116 -7.61 -5.62 21.24
CA LEU A 116 -6.70 -6.70 20.87
C LEU A 116 -5.69 -6.99 21.98
N LYS A 117 -5.08 -5.97 22.59
CA LYS A 117 -4.14 -6.15 23.71
C LYS A 117 -4.76 -6.91 24.87
N LYS A 118 -6.03 -6.63 25.21
CA LYS A 118 -6.78 -7.34 26.25
C LYS A 118 -7.09 -8.79 25.88
N GLN A 119 -7.46 -9.02 24.61
CA GLN A 119 -7.88 -10.34 24.11
C GLN A 119 -6.69 -11.28 23.90
N LEU A 120 -5.64 -10.80 23.24
CA LEU A 120 -4.51 -11.61 22.78
C LEU A 120 -3.40 -11.73 23.82
N ARG A 121 -3.30 -10.78 24.77
CA ARG A 121 -2.25 -10.73 25.80
C ARG A 121 -0.84 -10.93 25.18
N PRO A 122 -0.47 -10.08 24.21
CA PRO A 122 0.69 -10.30 23.37
C PRO A 122 2.00 -10.26 24.15
N THR A 123 3.00 -10.97 23.64
CA THR A 123 4.40 -10.87 24.07
C THR A 123 5.28 -10.12 23.07
N CYS A 124 4.73 -9.79 21.90
CA CYS A 124 5.42 -9.02 20.86
C CYS A 124 5.71 -7.58 21.30
N PRO A 125 6.64 -6.88 20.64
CA PRO A 125 6.87 -5.46 20.89
C PRO A 125 5.62 -4.61 20.65
N LEU A 126 5.33 -3.72 21.60
CA LEU A 126 4.28 -2.69 21.51
C LEU A 126 4.92 -1.29 21.58
N PRO A 127 5.52 -0.81 20.47
CA PRO A 127 6.32 0.41 20.49
C PRO A 127 5.48 1.67 20.74
N MET A 128 6.13 2.69 21.28
CA MET A 128 5.57 4.04 21.40
C MET A 128 5.78 4.80 20.09
N ASN A 129 4.85 5.70 19.77
CA ASN A 129 5.03 6.65 18.68
C ASN A 129 6.20 7.62 18.96
N LYS A 130 6.69 8.29 17.91
CA LYS A 130 7.80 9.26 18.00
C LYS A 130 7.37 10.62 18.59
N GLN A 131 6.13 10.76 19.06
CA GLN A 131 5.59 12.01 19.59
C GLN A 131 5.98 12.23 21.06
N LYS A 132 5.88 13.48 21.52
CA LYS A 132 6.23 13.88 22.89
C LYS A 132 4.99 14.36 23.64
N LYS A 133 5.10 14.41 24.98
CA LYS A 133 4.08 14.96 25.89
C LYS A 133 2.71 14.32 25.67
N GLU A 134 1.64 15.12 25.54
CA GLU A 134 0.25 14.67 25.43
C GLU A 134 -0.04 13.85 24.17
N LYS A 135 0.79 13.99 23.12
CA LYS A 135 0.69 13.20 21.89
C LYS A 135 1.43 11.86 21.97
N ARG A 136 2.21 11.63 23.04
CA ARG A 136 2.93 10.37 23.24
C ARG A 136 1.92 9.26 23.55
N ALA A 137 1.88 8.26 22.70
CA ALA A 137 1.02 7.09 22.82
C ALA A 137 1.69 5.88 22.19
N GLU A 138 1.11 4.69 22.33
CA GLU A 138 1.48 3.55 21.51
C GLU A 138 1.30 3.87 20.02
N ALA A 139 2.21 3.36 19.18
CA ALA A 139 2.01 3.37 17.73
C ALA A 139 0.92 2.34 17.40
N TYR A 140 -0.34 2.78 17.40
CA TYR A 140 -1.50 1.88 17.48
C TYR A 140 -1.56 0.87 16.32
N LEU A 141 -1.38 1.32 15.08
CA LEU A 141 -1.36 0.49 13.88
C LEU A 141 -0.23 -0.52 13.94
N THR A 142 1.00 -0.08 14.23
CA THR A 142 2.16 -0.97 14.41
C THR A 142 1.89 -2.02 15.48
N CYS A 143 1.35 -1.62 16.63
CA CYS A 143 0.99 -2.54 17.70
C CYS A 143 -0.10 -3.52 17.28
N ILE A 144 -1.13 -3.05 16.57
CA ILE A 144 -2.22 -3.90 16.06
C ILE A 144 -1.65 -4.97 15.11
N VAL A 145 -0.81 -4.58 14.16
CA VAL A 145 -0.17 -5.48 13.21
C VAL A 145 0.70 -6.51 13.95
N ASN A 146 1.57 -6.06 14.85
CA ASN A 146 2.43 -6.96 15.62
C ASN A 146 1.64 -8.01 16.41
N MET A 147 0.57 -7.60 17.10
CA MET A 147 -0.29 -8.51 17.85
C MET A 147 -0.99 -9.54 16.96
N LEU A 148 -1.43 -9.13 15.77
CA LEU A 148 -2.09 -10.02 14.82
C LEU A 148 -1.11 -11.00 14.20
N ILE A 149 0.10 -10.55 13.85
CA ILE A 149 1.16 -11.45 13.38
C ILE A 149 1.51 -12.47 14.46
N GLU A 150 1.78 -12.04 15.69
CA GLU A 150 2.12 -12.94 16.79
C GLU A 150 1.04 -14.00 17.04
N ALA A 151 -0.22 -13.59 17.09
CA ALA A 151 -1.35 -14.47 17.36
C ALA A 151 -1.57 -15.53 16.26
N HIS A 152 -1.11 -15.27 15.04
CA HIS A 152 -1.32 -16.13 13.87
C HIS A 152 -0.05 -16.82 13.36
N ALA A 153 1.13 -16.48 13.89
CA ALA A 153 2.42 -17.05 13.49
C ALA A 153 2.64 -18.50 13.96
N ASN A 154 1.73 -19.07 14.77
CA ASN A 154 1.83 -20.43 15.34
C ASN A 154 3.19 -20.72 16.02
N GLY A 155 3.76 -19.72 16.70
CA GLY A 155 5.04 -19.83 17.39
C GLY A 155 6.28 -19.70 16.49
N ALA A 156 6.11 -19.45 15.19
CA ALA A 156 7.21 -19.13 14.30
C ALA A 156 7.90 -17.81 14.72
N THR A 157 9.20 -17.73 14.46
CA THR A 157 9.98 -16.51 14.69
C THR A 157 9.52 -15.41 13.75
N CYS A 158 9.50 -14.17 14.24
CA CYS A 158 9.19 -12.98 13.47
C CYS A 158 10.08 -11.84 13.94
N ASP A 159 10.57 -11.04 13.00
CA ASP A 159 11.39 -9.87 13.27
C ASP A 159 10.55 -8.59 13.14
N TYR A 160 10.11 -8.05 14.28
CA TYR A 160 9.21 -6.89 14.36
C TYR A 160 9.94 -5.54 14.36
N ASP A 161 11.27 -5.53 14.41
CA ASP A 161 12.13 -4.33 14.32
C ASP A 161 13.56 -4.77 13.96
N PRO A 162 13.82 -5.11 12.67
CA PRO A 162 15.05 -5.79 12.30
C PRO A 162 16.34 -5.02 12.50
N ARG A 163 16.29 -3.68 12.46
CA ARG A 163 17.44 -2.76 12.62
C ARG A 163 18.66 -3.07 11.73
N GLN A 164 18.49 -3.88 10.70
CA GLN A 164 19.51 -4.29 9.73
C GLN A 164 18.88 -4.43 8.33
N LEU A 165 19.72 -4.53 7.31
CA LEU A 165 19.25 -4.62 5.92
C LEU A 165 18.75 -6.03 5.61
N THR A 166 17.70 -6.12 4.79
CA THR A 166 17.19 -7.38 4.27
C THR A 166 18.12 -7.93 3.20
N SER A 167 18.57 -9.18 3.38
CA SER A 167 19.53 -9.82 2.48
C SER A 167 19.01 -11.16 1.96
N PHE A 168 19.26 -11.39 0.68
CA PHE A 168 18.95 -12.60 -0.05
C PHE A 168 20.24 -13.31 -0.41
N THR A 169 20.34 -14.58 -0.06
CA THR A 169 21.55 -15.38 -0.26
C THR A 169 21.28 -16.65 -1.04
N ARG A 170 22.26 -17.08 -1.83
CA ARG A 170 22.25 -18.37 -2.53
C ARG A 170 23.59 -19.05 -2.30
N LYS A 171 23.58 -20.27 -1.75
CA LYS A 171 24.79 -21.03 -1.39
C LYS A 171 25.77 -20.22 -0.51
N GLY A 172 25.23 -19.42 0.42
CA GLY A 172 26.01 -18.60 1.35
C GLY A 172 26.53 -17.26 0.81
N LEU A 173 26.30 -16.95 -0.47
CA LEU A 173 26.67 -15.66 -1.06
C LEU A 173 25.44 -14.72 -1.15
N PRO A 174 25.53 -13.44 -0.72
CA PRO A 174 24.49 -12.45 -1.00
C PRO A 174 24.30 -12.22 -2.50
N VAL A 175 23.07 -12.40 -2.97
CA VAL A 175 22.65 -12.11 -4.36
C VAL A 175 21.89 -10.80 -4.48
N ARG A 176 21.31 -10.31 -3.36
CA ARG A 176 20.73 -8.97 -3.23
C ARG A 176 20.72 -8.57 -1.76
N THR A 177 20.90 -7.28 -1.50
CA THR A 177 20.62 -6.68 -0.19
C THR A 177 19.85 -5.39 -0.46
N LEU A 178 18.71 -5.21 0.22
CA LEU A 178 17.92 -3.98 0.08
C LEU A 178 18.72 -2.78 0.62
N SER A 179 18.55 -1.64 -0.02
CA SER A 179 19.26 -0.40 0.29
C SER A 179 18.86 0.23 1.63
N ARG A 180 17.68 -0.15 2.14
CA ARG A 180 17.16 0.33 3.43
C ARG A 180 16.63 -0.80 4.31
N ARG A 181 16.37 -0.44 5.56
CA ARG A 181 15.74 -1.30 6.56
C ARG A 181 14.24 -1.26 6.37
N VAL A 182 13.60 -2.39 6.61
CA VAL A 182 12.15 -2.53 6.66
C VAL A 182 11.64 -2.43 8.10
N ASP A 183 10.36 -2.11 8.28
CA ASP A 183 9.74 -2.07 9.61
C ASP A 183 9.55 -3.46 10.21
N GLY A 184 9.40 -4.50 9.38
CA GLY A 184 9.40 -5.89 9.84
C GLY A 184 9.60 -6.91 8.72
N ALA A 185 9.99 -8.12 9.14
CA ALA A 185 10.26 -9.24 8.25
C ALA A 185 9.87 -10.56 8.90
N PHE A 186 9.42 -11.50 8.07
CA PHE A 186 9.07 -12.84 8.51
C PHE A 186 9.84 -13.90 7.69
N PRO A 187 10.43 -14.93 8.34
CA PRO A 187 10.64 -15.03 9.79
C PRO A 187 11.78 -14.13 10.30
N SER A 188 12.65 -13.66 9.39
CA SER A 188 13.80 -12.80 9.67
C SER A 188 14.18 -12.02 8.41
N VAL A 189 15.11 -11.08 8.50
CA VAL A 189 15.67 -10.32 7.36
C VAL A 189 16.68 -11.07 6.49
N LEU A 190 17.08 -12.28 6.86
CA LEU A 190 17.89 -13.14 6.00
C LEU A 190 16.98 -14.13 5.28
N ASN A 191 16.85 -13.99 3.96
CA ASN A 191 15.91 -14.75 3.14
C ASN A 191 14.46 -14.76 3.68
N PRO A 192 13.84 -13.59 3.94
CA PRO A 192 12.44 -13.54 4.36
C PRO A 192 11.50 -14.17 3.34
N THR A 193 10.36 -14.68 3.82
CA THR A 193 9.19 -14.97 2.98
C THR A 193 8.32 -13.72 2.81
N ALA A 194 8.31 -12.83 3.80
CA ALA A 194 7.56 -11.58 3.78
C ALA A 194 8.34 -10.41 4.41
N VAL A 195 8.13 -9.21 3.88
CA VAL A 195 8.61 -7.94 4.43
C VAL A 195 7.50 -6.89 4.40
N TRP A 196 7.50 -5.96 5.35
CA TRP A 196 6.49 -4.91 5.40
C TRP A 196 6.97 -3.57 5.93
N GLU A 197 6.19 -2.55 5.56
CA GLU A 197 6.28 -1.17 6.03
C GLU A 197 4.98 -0.74 6.70
N ILE A 198 5.08 0.07 7.74
CA ILE A 198 3.93 0.61 8.46
C ILE A 198 4.02 2.14 8.52
N LYS A 199 3.10 2.81 7.83
CA LYS A 199 3.02 4.28 7.77
C LYS A 199 1.81 4.78 8.55
N GLU A 200 2.05 5.17 9.80
CA GLU A 200 1.04 5.69 10.74
C GLU A 200 1.27 7.18 11.05
N TYR A 201 0.21 8.01 10.97
CA TYR A 201 0.33 9.47 11.15
C TYR A 201 -0.74 10.15 12.02
N TYR A 202 -1.44 9.45 12.92
CA TYR A 202 -2.60 9.94 13.71
C TYR A 202 -2.47 11.29 14.46
N TYR A 203 -1.27 11.80 14.68
CA TYR A 203 -1.01 13.04 15.43
C TYR A 203 -0.38 14.15 14.59
N THR A 204 -0.27 13.90 13.28
CA THR A 204 0.23 14.81 12.26
C THR A 204 -0.86 15.80 11.88
N THR A 205 -0.49 17.06 11.63
CA THR A 205 -1.43 18.14 11.27
C THR A 205 -1.23 18.66 9.84
N THR A 206 -0.24 18.13 9.11
CA THR A 206 0.08 18.53 7.74
C THR A 206 0.59 17.34 6.94
N PHE A 207 0.33 17.32 5.64
CA PHE A 207 0.99 16.38 4.75
C PHE A 207 2.41 16.87 4.42
N GLY A 208 3.37 16.46 5.25
CA GLY A 208 4.77 16.86 5.12
C GLY A 208 5.61 15.86 4.31
N SER A 209 6.87 16.23 4.05
CA SER A 209 7.83 15.39 3.33
C SER A 209 7.93 13.98 3.90
N ARG A 210 7.89 13.82 5.23
CA ARG A 210 7.96 12.51 5.89
C ARG A 210 6.84 11.52 5.50
N VAL A 211 5.68 12.03 5.10
CA VAL A 211 4.57 11.17 4.64
C VAL A 211 4.83 10.75 3.19
N ALA A 212 5.32 11.69 2.37
CA ALA A 212 5.73 11.41 1.01
C ALA A 212 6.93 10.44 0.94
N ASP A 213 7.90 10.58 1.84
CA ASP A 213 9.07 9.71 1.96
C ASP A 213 8.64 8.25 2.11
N GLY A 214 7.61 7.98 2.92
CA GLY A 214 7.06 6.63 3.08
C GLY A 214 6.56 6.00 1.77
N VAL A 215 6.07 6.80 0.83
CA VAL A 215 5.65 6.32 -0.51
C VAL A 215 6.85 6.06 -1.41
N TYR A 216 7.87 6.92 -1.35
CA TYR A 216 9.07 6.78 -2.17
C TYR A 216 9.97 5.64 -1.69
N GLU A 217 10.05 5.44 -0.37
CA GLU A 217 10.72 4.32 0.28
C GLU A 217 10.12 2.98 -0.16
N THR A 218 8.78 2.87 -0.14
CA THR A 218 8.11 1.66 -0.63
C THR A 218 8.32 1.44 -2.12
N LEU A 219 8.30 2.51 -2.93
CA LEU A 219 8.57 2.39 -4.36
C LEU A 219 9.99 1.88 -4.62
N LEU A 220 10.99 2.40 -3.91
CA LEU A 220 12.38 1.96 -4.01
C LEU A 220 12.49 0.47 -3.70
N ASP A 221 11.98 0.02 -2.55
CA ASP A 221 12.01 -1.39 -2.15
C ASP A 221 11.35 -2.29 -3.18
N GLY A 222 10.19 -1.85 -3.70
CA GLY A 222 9.47 -2.59 -4.72
C GLY A 222 10.26 -2.76 -6.02
N MET A 223 10.99 -1.73 -6.44
CA MET A 223 11.88 -1.82 -7.60
C MET A 223 13.07 -2.76 -7.32
N GLU A 224 13.65 -2.72 -6.13
CA GLU A 224 14.75 -3.63 -5.76
C GLU A 224 14.31 -5.10 -5.69
N LEU A 225 13.09 -5.35 -5.19
CA LEU A 225 12.48 -6.68 -5.13
C LEU A 225 12.02 -7.17 -6.49
N GLU A 226 11.56 -6.28 -7.37
CA GLU A 226 11.30 -6.60 -8.78
C GLU A 226 12.58 -7.03 -9.49
N GLU A 227 13.69 -6.30 -9.30
CA GLU A 227 14.99 -6.66 -9.86
C GLU A 227 15.49 -8.01 -9.34
N LEU A 228 15.31 -8.29 -8.04
CA LEU A 228 15.61 -9.60 -7.45
C LEU A 228 14.79 -10.72 -8.11
N ARG A 229 13.49 -10.50 -8.31
CA ARG A 229 12.59 -11.46 -8.94
C ARG A 229 12.98 -11.71 -10.39
N ALA A 230 13.26 -10.65 -11.15
CA ALA A 230 13.65 -10.74 -12.55
C ALA A 230 15.03 -11.42 -12.74
N SER A 231 16.01 -11.09 -11.89
CA SER A 231 17.39 -11.57 -12.06
C SER A 231 17.68 -12.90 -11.37
N GLN A 232 17.01 -13.21 -10.25
CA GLN A 232 17.30 -14.42 -9.44
C GLN A 232 16.13 -15.40 -9.36
N GLY A 233 14.93 -15.03 -9.82
CA GLY A 233 13.73 -15.85 -9.68
C GLY A 233 13.28 -16.02 -8.22
N VAL A 234 13.69 -15.10 -7.34
CA VAL A 234 13.31 -15.11 -5.92
C VAL A 234 12.17 -14.13 -5.72
N HIS A 235 11.07 -14.61 -5.17
CA HIS A 235 9.93 -13.77 -4.78
C HIS A 235 9.83 -13.73 -3.26
N VAL A 236 9.56 -12.53 -2.75
CA VAL A 236 9.23 -12.23 -1.36
C VAL A 236 8.00 -11.37 -1.36
N SER A 237 7.05 -11.68 -0.49
CA SER A 237 5.85 -10.86 -0.37
C SER A 237 6.18 -9.51 0.26
N HIS A 238 5.86 -8.44 -0.46
CA HIS A 238 6.10 -7.06 -0.04
C HIS A 238 4.78 -6.36 0.29
N TYR A 239 4.62 -5.98 1.56
CA TYR A 239 3.40 -5.37 2.07
C TYR A 239 3.63 -3.92 2.51
N LEU A 240 2.68 -3.05 2.18
CA LEU A 240 2.61 -1.71 2.77
C LEU A 240 1.35 -1.61 3.62
N ILE A 241 1.46 -1.10 4.84
CA ILE A 241 0.32 -0.91 5.75
C ILE A 241 0.24 0.57 6.10
N VAL A 242 -0.88 1.22 5.80
CA VAL A 242 -1.05 2.65 6.02
C VAL A 242 -2.31 2.97 6.81
N ASP A 243 -2.24 3.96 7.68
CA ASP A 243 -3.43 4.49 8.34
C ASP A 243 -3.26 5.94 8.79
N ASP A 244 -4.40 6.51 9.18
CA ASP A 244 -4.74 7.91 9.46
C ASP A 244 -5.56 8.54 8.33
N HIS A 245 -6.87 8.56 8.53
CA HIS A 245 -7.83 9.19 7.63
C HIS A 245 -7.48 10.65 7.36
N TYR A 246 -7.09 11.42 8.37
CA TYR A 246 -6.78 12.83 8.15
C TYR A 246 -5.57 12.99 7.22
N THR A 247 -4.45 12.36 7.55
CA THR A 247 -3.23 12.48 6.75
C THR A 247 -3.45 11.94 5.34
N TRP A 248 -3.92 10.71 5.18
CA TRP A 248 -3.99 10.07 3.87
C TRP A 248 -5.18 10.53 3.03
N TRP A 249 -6.37 10.64 3.61
CA TRP A 249 -7.56 11.02 2.86
C TRP A 249 -7.74 12.54 2.76
N THR A 250 -7.72 13.26 3.89
CA THR A 250 -7.97 14.70 3.86
C THR A 250 -6.84 15.45 3.15
N CYS A 251 -5.59 15.06 3.39
CA CYS A 251 -4.44 15.79 2.87
C CYS A 251 -3.69 15.06 1.73
N GLY A 252 -3.81 13.74 1.62
CA GLY A 252 -2.87 12.88 0.89
C GLY A 252 -3.39 12.12 -0.33
N LYS A 253 -4.57 12.47 -0.88
CA LYS A 253 -5.23 11.66 -1.94
C LYS A 253 -4.35 11.37 -3.16
N SER A 254 -3.50 12.31 -3.56
CA SER A 254 -2.57 12.10 -4.68
C SER A 254 -1.55 11.01 -4.40
N TYR A 255 -1.15 10.84 -3.15
CA TYR A 255 -0.25 9.78 -2.72
C TYR A 255 -0.97 8.44 -2.60
N LEU A 256 -2.22 8.42 -2.12
CA LEU A 256 -3.07 7.22 -2.18
C LEU A 256 -3.21 6.70 -3.63
N CYS A 257 -3.38 7.60 -4.61
CA CYS A 257 -3.38 7.20 -6.03
C CYS A 257 -2.07 6.51 -6.42
N ARG A 258 -0.92 7.01 -5.97
CA ARG A 258 0.39 6.40 -6.25
C ARG A 258 0.57 5.04 -5.58
N LEU A 259 -0.05 4.82 -4.41
CA LEU A 259 -0.05 3.51 -3.76
C LEU A 259 -0.82 2.49 -4.60
N ILE A 260 -1.99 2.87 -5.12
CA ILE A 260 -2.76 2.01 -6.03
C ILE A 260 -2.02 1.78 -7.35
N ASP A 261 -1.34 2.80 -7.87
CA ASP A 261 -0.51 2.64 -9.08
C ASP A 261 0.62 1.63 -8.83
N MET A 262 1.41 1.77 -7.75
CA MET A 262 2.53 0.85 -7.50
C MET A 262 2.10 -0.59 -7.15
N LEU A 263 0.89 -0.75 -6.58
CA LEU A 263 0.26 -2.06 -6.40
C LEU A 263 0.06 -2.75 -7.76
N HIS A 264 -0.55 -2.05 -8.72
CA HIS A 264 -0.77 -2.60 -10.05
C HIS A 264 0.51 -2.68 -10.90
N MET A 265 1.53 -1.87 -10.61
CA MET A 265 2.86 -2.03 -11.21
C MET A 265 3.60 -3.29 -10.69
N GLY A 266 3.10 -3.95 -9.64
CA GLY A 266 3.74 -5.14 -9.05
C GLY A 266 4.94 -4.82 -8.14
N TYR A 267 5.06 -3.59 -7.67
CA TYR A 267 6.11 -3.16 -6.73
C TYR A 267 5.75 -3.43 -5.27
N VAL A 268 4.46 -3.58 -4.97
CA VAL A 268 3.95 -4.12 -3.70
C VAL A 268 2.96 -5.21 -4.05
N ASP A 269 2.91 -6.27 -3.24
CA ASP A 269 1.97 -7.37 -3.46
C ASP A 269 0.60 -7.04 -2.87
N GLU A 270 0.56 -6.36 -1.71
CA GLU A 270 -0.67 -5.80 -1.13
C GLU A 270 -0.43 -4.49 -0.38
N VAL A 271 -1.44 -3.61 -0.37
CA VAL A 271 -1.46 -2.39 0.46
C VAL A 271 -2.66 -2.42 1.39
N LEU A 272 -2.41 -2.45 2.69
CA LEU A 272 -3.43 -2.55 3.74
C LEU A 272 -3.81 -1.19 4.30
N PHE A 273 -5.12 -0.90 4.32
CA PHE A 273 -5.65 0.38 4.77
C PHE A 273 -6.39 0.27 6.10
N GLY A 274 -5.83 0.91 7.12
CA GLY A 274 -6.45 1.08 8.43
C GLY A 274 -7.11 -0.16 9.01
N ARG A 275 -8.43 -0.15 9.20
CA ARG A 275 -9.14 -1.23 9.92
C ARG A 275 -9.11 -2.58 9.21
N GLU A 276 -8.75 -2.60 7.93
CA GLU A 276 -8.63 -3.82 7.14
C GLU A 276 -7.57 -4.79 7.68
N VAL A 277 -6.54 -4.27 8.37
CA VAL A 277 -5.52 -5.10 9.00
C VAL A 277 -6.11 -6.13 9.96
N LEU A 278 -7.25 -5.82 10.58
CA LEU A 278 -7.92 -6.68 11.55
C LEU A 278 -8.41 -8.01 10.96
N THR A 279 -8.63 -8.05 9.65
CA THR A 279 -9.07 -9.25 8.94
C THR A 279 -7.99 -9.80 8.02
N ARG A 280 -7.26 -8.95 7.30
CA ARG A 280 -6.29 -9.43 6.30
C ARG A 280 -4.99 -9.95 6.91
N VAL A 281 -4.41 -9.27 7.91
CA VAL A 281 -3.12 -9.70 8.49
C VAL A 281 -3.17 -11.17 8.97
N PRO A 282 -4.21 -11.63 9.68
CA PRO A 282 -4.38 -13.05 10.00
C PRO A 282 -4.31 -14.00 8.79
N GLU A 283 -4.93 -13.64 7.67
CA GLU A 283 -4.95 -14.45 6.45
C GLU A 283 -3.56 -14.49 5.78
N LEU A 284 -2.85 -13.36 5.76
CA LEU A 284 -1.49 -13.28 5.24
C LEU A 284 -0.53 -14.13 6.05
N VAL A 285 -0.55 -14.01 7.37
CA VAL A 285 0.36 -14.76 8.25
C VAL A 285 0.17 -16.27 8.06
N ALA A 286 -1.07 -16.72 7.83
CA ALA A 286 -1.35 -18.13 7.55
C ALA A 286 -0.67 -18.65 6.27
N THR A 287 -0.38 -17.79 5.28
CA THR A 287 0.38 -18.20 4.09
C THR A 287 1.89 -18.24 4.33
N TRP A 288 2.40 -17.47 5.29
CA TRP A 288 3.84 -17.39 5.59
C TRP A 288 4.36 -18.57 6.40
N VAL A 289 3.49 -19.18 7.22
CA VAL A 289 3.84 -20.29 8.14
C VAL A 289 3.77 -21.66 7.43
N THR A 290 3.97 -21.67 6.11
CA THR A 290 3.93 -22.89 5.28
C THR A 290 5.20 -23.72 5.37
#